data_AF-A0A822CUM4-F1
#
_entry.id   AF-A0A822CUM4-F1
#
_cell.length_a   1.000
_cell.length_b   1.000
_cell.length_c   1.000
_cell.angle_alpha   90.00
_cell.angle_beta   90.00
_cell.angle_gamma   90.00
#
_symmetry.space_group_name_H-M   'P 1'
#
loop_
_entity.id
_entity.type
_entity.pdbx_description
1 polymer ?
#
loop_
_entity_poly.entity_id
_entity_poly.type
_entity_poly.pdbx_seq_one_letter_code
_entity_poly.pdbx_strand_id
1 'polypeptide(L)'
;SFDVLPLVEFILPSDISDEDALNLLEQVPNSQLENPTSSSTKINQSTTNRLVITEQGNTTRAEDKDPFLKKMSKYSSNPDEYRPVVVDRALLKAMDPSLVFVCKWPFPLRWKWYRIIVPEQPVGRCRHCNKFFHNDEFELALLEQSGCPFCRNKKDSDTIEFL
;
A
#
# COMPACT_ATOMS: atom_id res chain seq x y z
N SER A 1 -0.47 -26.89 4.27
CA SER A 1 -1.01 -26.14 3.12
C SER A 1 -0.57 -24.71 3.30
N PHE A 2 0.01 -24.05 2.30
CA PHE A 2 0.27 -22.61 2.40
C PHE A 2 -0.99 -21.90 1.93
N ASP A 3 -1.55 -21.07 2.78
CA ASP A 3 -2.80 -20.36 2.49
C ASP A 3 -2.58 -19.25 1.46
N VAL A 4 -3.64 -18.84 0.77
CA VAL A 4 -3.54 -17.81 -0.26
C VAL A 4 -3.43 -16.44 0.40
N LEU A 5 -2.32 -15.74 0.16
CA LEU A 5 -2.09 -14.42 0.74
C LEU A 5 -2.92 -13.34 0.02
N PRO A 6 -3.53 -12.39 0.75
CA PRO A 6 -4.26 -11.27 0.18
C PRO A 6 -3.29 -10.16 -0.27
N LEU A 7 -2.37 -10.52 -1.16
CA LEU A 7 -1.29 -9.67 -1.66
C LEU A 7 -1.32 -9.66 -3.20
N VAL A 8 -1.13 -8.48 -3.80
CA VAL A 8 -1.10 -8.31 -5.25
C VAL A 8 0.22 -7.68 -5.69
N GLU A 9 0.89 -8.31 -6.67
CA GLU A 9 2.04 -7.73 -7.37
C GLU A 9 1.57 -6.67 -8.36
N PHE A 10 2.22 -5.51 -8.35
CA PHE A 10 2.01 -4.48 -9.35
C PHE A 10 3.32 -4.02 -9.96
N ILE A 11 3.23 -3.50 -11.19
CA ILE A 11 4.39 -3.07 -11.97
C ILE A 11 4.34 -1.57 -12.16
N LEU A 12 5.49 -0.93 -12.02
CA LEU A 12 5.68 0.47 -12.35
C LEU A 12 6.10 0.60 -13.83
N PRO A 13 5.57 1.59 -14.55
CA PRO A 13 5.99 1.88 -15.92
C PRO A 13 7.47 2.32 -15.97
N SER A 14 8.08 2.19 -17.16
CA SER A 14 9.52 2.41 -17.36
C SER A 14 9.96 3.88 -17.22
N ASP A 15 9.01 4.81 -17.17
CA ASP A 15 9.28 6.24 -16.93
C ASP A 15 9.49 6.58 -15.45
N ILE A 16 9.27 5.62 -14.54
CA ILE A 16 9.42 5.81 -13.09
C ILE A 16 10.60 4.96 -12.61
N SER A 17 11.57 5.61 -11.97
CA SER A 17 12.66 4.91 -11.28
C SER A 17 12.17 4.36 -9.94
N ASP A 18 12.80 3.29 -9.45
CA ASP A 18 12.36 2.64 -8.21
C ASP A 18 12.47 3.59 -7.00
N GLU A 19 13.45 4.51 -7.01
CA GLU A 19 13.63 5.55 -5.97
C GLU A 19 12.59 6.68 -6.09
N ASP A 20 12.27 7.13 -7.31
CA ASP A 20 11.20 8.10 -7.52
C ASP A 20 9.86 7.55 -7.06
N ALA A 21 9.61 6.27 -7.32
CA ALA A 21 8.40 5.60 -6.88
C ALA A 21 8.28 5.54 -5.36
N LEU A 22 9.38 5.25 -4.66
CA LEU A 22 9.42 5.23 -3.21
C LEU A 22 9.10 6.63 -2.65
N ASN A 23 9.71 7.68 -3.22
CA ASN A 23 9.44 9.05 -2.84
C ASN A 23 7.98 9.46 -3.10
N LEU A 24 7.40 9.04 -4.24
CA LEU A 24 5.99 9.29 -4.57
C LEU A 24 5.02 8.60 -3.60
N LEU A 25 5.41 7.44 -3.05
CA LEU A 25 4.62 6.67 -2.10
C LEU A 25 4.73 7.24 -0.66
N GLU A 26 5.92 7.73 -0.28
CA GLU A 26 6.16 8.35 1.03
C GLU A 26 5.62 9.79 1.12
N GLN A 27 5.41 10.45 -0.02
CA GLN A 27 4.72 11.73 -0.09
C GLN A 27 3.27 11.54 0.36
N VAL A 28 2.98 11.93 1.61
CA VAL A 28 1.62 12.03 2.18
C VAL A 28 0.69 12.61 1.11
N PRO A 29 -0.49 12.01 0.86
CA PRO A 29 -1.42 12.49 -0.15
C PRO A 29 -1.69 13.96 0.15
N ASN A 30 -1.14 14.83 -0.70
CA ASN A 30 -1.25 16.27 -0.53
C ASN A 30 -2.64 16.67 -1.01
N SER A 31 -3.66 16.20 -0.30
CA SER A 31 -5.06 16.55 -0.50
C SER A 31 -5.30 17.95 0.05
N GLN A 32 -4.52 18.96 -0.36
CA GLN A 32 -4.75 20.40 -0.12
C GLN A 32 -3.85 21.26 -1.05
N LEU A 33 -3.91 21.03 -2.36
CA LEU A 33 -3.44 22.04 -3.34
C LEU A 33 -4.52 22.25 -4.41
N GLU A 34 -5.68 22.71 -3.97
CA GLU A 34 -6.64 23.40 -4.81
C GLU A 34 -6.69 24.87 -4.40
N ASN A 35 -5.91 25.72 -5.08
CA ASN A 35 -6.28 27.12 -5.25
C ASN A 35 -6.92 27.23 -6.63
N PRO A 36 -8.16 27.75 -6.71
CA PRO A 36 -8.34 28.97 -7.49
C PRO A 36 -9.32 29.97 -6.86
N THR A 37 -8.84 31.21 -6.74
CA THR A 37 -9.54 32.48 -6.96
C THR A 37 -10.94 32.76 -6.36
N SER A 38 -10.93 33.79 -5.50
CA SER A 38 -11.90 34.89 -5.39
C SER A 38 -13.33 34.62 -4.93
N SER A 39 -13.62 35.00 -3.69
CA SER A 39 -14.80 35.82 -3.37
C SER A 39 -14.69 36.43 -1.99
N SER A 40 -14.63 37.76 -1.97
CA SER A 40 -14.72 38.63 -0.82
C SER A 40 -15.96 38.33 0.02
N THR A 41 -15.82 38.17 1.34
CA THR A 41 -16.88 38.51 2.29
C THR A 41 -16.26 38.95 3.61
N LYS A 42 -16.46 40.23 3.95
CA LYS A 42 -16.20 40.80 5.28
C LYS A 42 -17.28 40.31 6.23
N ILE A 43 -16.95 39.67 7.36
CA ILE A 43 -17.90 39.51 8.49
C ILE A 43 -17.15 39.67 9.81
N ASN A 44 -17.77 40.48 10.68
CA ASN A 44 -17.27 40.99 11.94
C ASN A 44 -17.13 39.92 13.04
N GLN A 45 -16.25 40.25 13.97
CA GLN A 45 -16.04 39.64 15.28
C GLN A 45 -17.37 39.32 15.98
N SER A 46 -17.52 38.07 16.44
CA SER A 46 -18.05 37.71 17.77
C SER A 46 -17.91 36.21 18.01
N THR A 47 -17.48 35.90 19.22
CA THR A 47 -17.19 34.60 19.83
C THR A 47 -18.24 33.51 19.62
N THR A 48 -17.81 32.31 19.20
CA THR A 48 -18.16 30.97 19.74
C THR A 48 -17.59 29.88 18.83
N ASN A 49 -16.69 29.03 19.34
CA ASN A 49 -16.23 27.83 18.64
C ASN A 49 -17.39 26.80 18.58
N ARG A 50 -18.17 26.81 17.51
CA ARG A 50 -19.12 25.73 17.18
C ARG A 50 -18.43 24.72 16.29
N LEU A 51 -18.10 23.56 16.85
CA LEU A 51 -17.84 22.33 16.10
C LEU A 51 -19.16 21.90 15.44
N VAL A 52 -19.26 22.12 14.13
CA VAL A 52 -20.31 21.50 13.30
C VAL A 52 -19.76 20.16 12.82
N ILE A 53 -20.14 19.08 13.52
CA ILE A 53 -19.98 17.73 12.98
C ILE A 53 -21.08 17.57 11.93
N THR A 54 -20.79 17.88 10.68
CA THR A 54 -21.59 17.37 9.57
C THR A 54 -21.30 15.88 9.45
N GLU A 55 -22.17 15.08 10.06
CA GLU A 55 -22.32 13.66 9.76
C GLU A 55 -22.84 13.53 8.32
N GLN A 56 -21.96 13.74 7.35
CA GLN A 56 -22.19 13.29 5.99
C GLN A 56 -21.92 11.80 5.99
N GLY A 57 -22.98 11.04 6.30
CA GLY A 57 -23.07 9.61 6.05
C GLY A 57 -22.84 9.35 4.56
N ASN A 58 -21.57 9.20 4.18
CA ASN A 58 -21.19 8.72 2.88
C ASN A 58 -21.05 7.21 2.99
N THR A 59 -22.16 6.51 2.76
CA THR A 59 -22.20 5.06 2.51
C THR A 59 -21.63 4.76 1.12
N THR A 60 -20.46 5.30 0.78
CA THR A 60 -19.68 4.84 -0.37
C THR A 60 -18.96 3.57 0.06
N ARG A 61 -19.30 2.46 -0.58
CA ARG A 61 -18.62 1.17 -0.39
C ARG A 61 -17.11 1.40 -0.48
N ALA A 62 -16.33 0.69 0.32
CA ALA A 62 -14.86 0.81 0.35
C ALA A 62 -14.22 0.69 -1.05
N GLU A 63 -14.91 0.02 -1.99
CA GLU A 63 -14.59 -0.08 -3.42
C GLU A 63 -14.44 1.27 -4.15
N ASP A 64 -15.13 2.32 -3.71
CA ASP A 64 -15.04 3.67 -4.31
C ASP A 64 -13.94 4.53 -3.69
N LYS A 65 -13.44 4.16 -2.50
CA LYS A 65 -12.39 4.91 -1.80
C LYS A 65 -10.99 4.56 -2.29
N ASP A 66 -10.80 3.37 -2.87
CA ASP A 66 -9.50 2.88 -3.27
C ASP A 66 -9.32 2.83 -4.79
N PRO A 67 -8.60 3.81 -5.39
CA PRO A 67 -8.33 3.85 -6.81
C PRO A 67 -7.61 2.60 -7.34
N PHE A 68 -6.84 1.88 -6.50
CA PHE A 68 -6.11 0.69 -6.91
C PHE A 68 -7.02 -0.52 -7.03
N LEU A 69 -7.94 -0.74 -6.07
CA LEU A 69 -8.88 -1.85 -6.13
C LEU A 69 -9.81 -1.71 -7.36
N LYS A 70 -10.26 -0.48 -7.64
CA LYS A 70 -11.01 -0.15 -8.87
C LYS A 70 -10.21 -0.43 -10.14
N LYS A 71 -8.88 -0.20 -10.13
CA LYS A 71 -8.01 -0.51 -11.25
C LYS A 71 -7.88 -2.02 -11.41
N MET A 72 -7.63 -2.77 -10.34
CA MET A 72 -7.52 -4.24 -10.32
C MET A 72 -8.74 -4.95 -10.90
N SER A 73 -9.96 -4.57 -10.51
CA SER A 73 -11.19 -5.19 -11.03
C SER A 73 -11.36 -5.08 -12.55
N LYS A 74 -10.72 -4.09 -13.20
CA LYS A 74 -10.73 -3.98 -14.67
C LYS A 74 -9.84 -5.04 -15.32
N TYR A 75 -8.74 -5.45 -14.66
CA TYR A 75 -7.78 -6.41 -15.19
C TYR A 75 -8.23 -7.86 -15.01
N SER A 76 -9.11 -8.18 -14.05
CA SER A 76 -9.62 -9.56 -13.84
C SER A 76 -10.75 -9.96 -14.80
N SER A 77 -11.02 -9.17 -15.85
CA SER A 77 -12.13 -9.42 -16.78
C SER A 77 -11.99 -10.73 -17.57
N ASN A 78 -10.76 -11.25 -17.72
CA ASN A 78 -10.50 -12.56 -18.32
C ASN A 78 -9.69 -13.42 -17.33
N PRO A 79 -10.23 -14.56 -16.85
CA PRO A 79 -9.54 -15.44 -15.91
C PRO A 79 -8.32 -16.17 -16.52
N ASP A 80 -8.25 -16.32 -17.85
CA ASP A 80 -7.18 -17.05 -18.54
C ASP A 80 -5.97 -16.20 -18.95
N GLU A 81 -6.02 -14.87 -18.80
CA GLU A 81 -4.92 -13.98 -19.20
C GLU A 81 -4.38 -13.20 -18.01
N TYR A 82 -3.23 -13.63 -17.48
CA TYR A 82 -2.53 -12.89 -16.43
C TYR A 82 -2.06 -11.54 -16.95
N ARG A 83 -2.65 -10.46 -16.45
CA ARG A 83 -2.21 -9.08 -16.73
C ARG A 83 -1.80 -8.40 -15.43
N PRO A 84 -0.52 -8.02 -15.27
CA PRO A 84 -0.08 -7.32 -14.08
C PRO A 84 -0.75 -5.94 -13.98
N VAL A 85 -1.10 -5.54 -12.76
CA VAL A 85 -1.65 -4.21 -12.50
C VAL A 85 -0.54 -3.20 -12.70
N VAL A 86 -0.67 -2.31 -13.69
CA VAL A 86 0.28 -1.21 -13.92
C VAL A 86 -0.13 -0.02 -13.07
N VAL A 87 0.77 0.53 -12.26
CA VAL A 87 0.47 1.66 -11.35
C VAL A 87 1.16 2.92 -11.86
N ASP A 88 0.34 3.94 -12.15
CA ASP A 88 0.83 5.25 -12.61
C ASP A 88 1.22 6.13 -11.43
N ARG A 89 2.00 7.19 -11.68
CA ARG A 89 2.44 8.16 -10.64
C ARG A 89 1.29 8.71 -9.79
N ALA A 90 0.15 9.02 -10.41
CA ALA A 90 -1.02 9.55 -9.72
C ALA A 90 -1.67 8.51 -8.80
N LEU A 91 -1.69 7.25 -9.23
CA LEU A 91 -2.19 6.15 -8.42
C LEU A 91 -1.24 5.86 -7.26
N LEU A 92 0.07 5.88 -7.52
CA LEU A 92 1.10 5.67 -6.51
C LEU A 92 1.00 6.66 -5.34
N LYS A 93 0.75 7.95 -5.65
CA LYS A 93 0.51 9.01 -4.65
C LYS A 93 -0.80 8.87 -3.86
N ALA A 94 -1.79 8.18 -4.43
CA ALA A 94 -3.09 7.97 -3.79
C ALA A 94 -3.13 6.67 -2.99
N MET A 95 -2.11 5.82 -3.10
CA MET A 95 -2.00 4.58 -2.34
C MET A 95 -1.48 4.86 -0.93
N ASP A 96 -1.91 4.02 0.00
CA ASP A 96 -1.41 4.04 1.37
C ASP A 96 -0.02 3.37 1.43
N PRO A 97 1.05 4.08 1.83
CA PRO A 97 2.37 3.51 2.01
C PRO A 97 2.39 2.36 3.02
N SER A 98 1.51 2.38 4.04
CA SER A 98 1.44 1.34 5.07
C SER A 98 0.90 0.00 4.57
N LEU A 99 0.39 -0.07 3.33
CA LEU A 99 -0.09 -1.33 2.74
C LEU A 99 0.81 -1.84 1.62
N VAL A 100 1.98 -1.23 1.40
CA VAL A 100 2.84 -1.51 0.26
C VAL A 100 4.20 -2.05 0.71
N PHE A 101 4.56 -3.23 0.22
CA PHE A 101 5.90 -3.79 0.37
C PHE A 101 6.78 -3.47 -0.83
N VAL A 102 8.01 -3.06 -0.53
CA VAL A 102 9.05 -2.78 -1.53
C VAL A 102 10.16 -3.82 -1.43
N CYS A 103 10.19 -4.76 -2.37
CA CYS A 103 11.23 -5.79 -2.49
C CYS A 103 12.41 -5.24 -3.28
N LYS A 104 13.42 -4.78 -2.56
CA LYS A 104 14.69 -4.32 -3.14
C LYS A 104 15.48 -5.54 -3.62
N TRP A 105 15.86 -5.51 -4.90
CA TRP A 105 16.72 -6.52 -5.50
C TRP A 105 18.02 -5.86 -5.97
N PRO A 106 19.17 -6.56 -5.87
CA PRO A 106 20.42 -6.05 -6.42
C PRO A 106 20.36 -6.03 -7.95
N PHE A 107 21.11 -5.09 -8.54
CA PHE A 107 21.28 -5.00 -10.00
C PHE A 107 21.72 -6.37 -10.57
N PRO A 108 21.15 -6.84 -11.71
CA PRO A 108 20.34 -6.12 -12.69
C PRO A 108 18.81 -6.24 -12.51
N LEU A 109 18.34 -6.79 -11.38
CA LEU A 109 16.91 -7.02 -11.16
C LEU A 109 16.22 -5.74 -10.69
N ARG A 110 15.05 -5.43 -11.26
CA ARG A 110 14.21 -4.32 -10.80
C ARG A 110 13.55 -4.64 -9.47
N TRP A 111 13.22 -3.60 -8.71
CA TRP A 111 12.45 -3.77 -7.48
C TRP A 111 11.06 -4.30 -7.79
N LYS A 112 10.55 -5.12 -6.87
CA LYS A 112 9.19 -5.63 -6.95
C LYS A 112 8.31 -4.96 -5.92
N TRP A 113 7.09 -4.67 -6.33
CA TRP A 113 6.13 -3.92 -5.53
C TRP A 113 4.90 -4.77 -5.28
N TYR A 114 4.51 -4.84 -4.02
CA TYR A 114 3.37 -5.63 -3.60
C TYR A 114 2.46 -4.79 -2.71
N ARG A 115 1.15 -5.01 -2.82
CA ARG A 115 0.16 -4.32 -2.01
C ARG A 115 -0.76 -5.30 -1.30
N ILE A 116 -1.00 -5.08 -0.01
CA ILE A 116 -2.01 -5.79 0.76
C ILE A 116 -3.39 -5.29 0.32
N ILE A 117 -4.27 -6.22 -0.07
CA ILE A 117 -5.65 -5.88 -0.48
C ILE A 117 -6.68 -6.10 0.65
N VAL A 118 -6.32 -6.84 1.70
CA VAL A 118 -7.16 -7.08 2.88
C VAL A 118 -6.34 -6.75 4.14
N PRO A 119 -6.41 -5.52 4.65
CA PRO A 119 -5.65 -5.09 5.83
C PRO A 119 -5.95 -5.91 7.10
N GLU A 120 -7.14 -6.51 7.20
CA GLU A 120 -7.53 -7.39 8.31
C GLU A 120 -6.72 -8.69 8.36
N GLN A 121 -6.02 -9.02 7.29
CA GLN A 121 -5.15 -10.19 7.17
C GLN A 121 -3.71 -9.71 6.92
N PRO A 122 -3.00 -9.25 7.97
CA PRO A 122 -1.66 -8.70 7.84
C PRO A 122 -0.67 -9.75 7.34
N VAL A 123 0.30 -9.28 6.58
CA VAL A 123 1.29 -10.12 5.90
C VAL A 123 2.67 -9.75 6.43
N GLY A 124 3.47 -10.76 6.75
CA GLY A 124 4.88 -10.58 7.10
C GLY A 124 5.78 -10.96 5.93
N ARG A 125 6.91 -10.25 5.78
CA ARG A 125 7.92 -10.54 4.77
C ARG A 125 9.29 -10.74 5.40
N CYS A 126 10.00 -11.77 4.95
CA CYS A 126 11.42 -11.91 5.21
C CYS A 126 12.24 -11.05 4.23
N ARG A 127 13.00 -10.06 4.72
CA ARG A 127 13.86 -9.19 3.88
C ARG A 127 15.02 -9.92 3.22
N HIS A 128 15.43 -11.09 3.74
CA HIS A 128 16.50 -11.88 3.16
C HIS A 128 16.09 -12.65 1.90
N CYS A 129 14.92 -13.30 1.93
CA CYS A 129 14.44 -14.12 0.81
C CYS A 129 13.25 -13.53 0.05
N ASN A 130 12.75 -12.36 0.46
CA ASN A 130 11.57 -11.69 -0.09
C ASN A 130 10.33 -12.62 -0.18
N LYS A 131 10.23 -13.60 0.74
CA LYS A 131 9.03 -14.45 0.88
C LYS A 131 8.04 -13.82 1.85
N PHE A 132 6.77 -13.96 1.50
CA PHE A 132 5.63 -13.49 2.26
C PHE A 132 4.95 -14.64 2.98
N PHE A 133 4.36 -14.33 4.12
CA PHE A 133 3.67 -15.25 5.02
C PHE A 133 2.54 -14.49 5.70
N HIS A 134 1.53 -15.19 6.22
CA HIS A 134 0.65 -14.54 7.19
C HIS A 134 1.47 -14.13 8.40
N ASN A 135 1.16 -12.95 8.96
CA ASN A 135 1.93 -12.41 10.07
C ASN A 135 2.01 -13.40 11.25
N ASP A 136 0.87 -13.96 11.65
CA ASP A 136 0.77 -14.91 12.75
C ASP A 136 1.59 -16.20 12.51
N GLU A 137 1.54 -16.74 11.29
CA GLU A 137 2.33 -17.92 10.91
C GLU A 137 3.83 -17.62 10.96
N PHE A 138 4.22 -16.42 10.52
CA PHE A 138 5.62 -16.03 10.49
C PHE A 138 6.16 -15.79 11.89
N GLU A 139 5.40 -15.10 12.75
CA GLU A 139 5.77 -14.87 14.14
C GLU A 139 5.91 -16.19 14.90
N LEU A 140 4.96 -17.11 14.72
CA LEU A 140 5.03 -18.44 15.33
C LEU A 140 6.28 -19.20 14.87
N ALA A 141 6.55 -19.23 13.57
CA ALA A 141 7.74 -19.88 13.03
C ALA A 141 9.05 -19.28 13.58
N LEU A 142 9.07 -17.95 13.78
CA LEU A 142 10.20 -17.25 14.39
C LEU A 142 10.39 -17.60 15.87
N LEU A 143 9.31 -17.83 16.61
CA LEU A 143 9.35 -18.26 18.00
C LEU A 143 9.83 -19.71 18.12
N GLU A 144 9.39 -20.60 17.24
CA GLU A 144 9.73 -22.02 17.28
C GLU A 144 11.14 -22.31 16.76
N GLN A 145 11.52 -21.72 15.63
CA GLN A 145 12.72 -22.10 14.86
C GLN A 145 13.81 -21.01 14.89
N SER A 146 13.58 -19.89 15.58
CA SER A 146 14.50 -18.74 15.69
C SER A 146 14.91 -18.09 14.36
N GLY A 147 14.12 -18.29 13.30
CA GLY A 147 14.45 -17.79 11.96
C GLY A 147 13.34 -17.97 10.93
N CYS A 148 13.62 -17.55 9.69
CA CYS A 148 12.66 -17.65 8.59
C CYS A 148 12.40 -19.11 8.21
N PRO A 149 11.14 -19.54 8.06
CA PRO A 149 10.80 -20.93 7.74
C PRO A 149 11.32 -21.39 6.37
N PHE A 150 11.62 -20.44 5.46
CA PHE A 150 12.08 -20.74 4.11
C PHE A 150 13.60 -20.70 3.97
N CYS A 151 14.23 -19.57 4.29
CA CYS A 151 15.68 -19.41 4.12
C CYS A 151 16.50 -19.72 5.38
N ARG A 152 15.85 -19.97 6.53
CA ARG A 152 16.48 -20.20 7.84
C ARG A 152 17.38 -19.06 8.33
N ASN A 153 17.26 -17.87 7.75
CA ASN A 153 17.96 -16.70 8.25
C ASN A 153 17.43 -16.37 9.66
N LYS A 154 18.34 -16.06 10.59
CA LYS A 154 18.00 -15.85 11.99
C LYS A 154 17.17 -14.58 12.21
N LYS A 155 16.40 -14.56 13.29
CA LYS A 155 15.60 -13.41 13.73
C LYS A 155 16.51 -12.26 14.19
N ASP A 156 16.98 -11.44 13.25
CA ASP A 156 17.52 -10.12 13.55
C ASP A 156 16.43 -9.06 13.29
N SER A 157 16.41 -7.98 14.07
CA SER A 157 15.40 -6.90 13.96
C SER A 157 15.33 -6.29 12.56
N ASP A 158 16.42 -6.37 11.79
CA ASP A 158 16.50 -5.84 10.42
C ASP A 158 16.07 -6.85 9.35
N THR A 159 15.85 -8.12 9.70
CA THR A 159 15.56 -9.19 8.74
C THR A 159 14.08 -9.26 8.36
N ILE A 160 13.19 -8.60 9.12
CA ILE A 160 11.75 -8.82 9.02
C ILE A 160 11.01 -7.50 8.81
N GLU A 161 9.98 -7.55 7.97
CA GLU A 161 9.08 -6.44 7.70
C GLU A 161 7.64 -6.90 7.82
N PHE A 162 6.85 -6.15 8.58
CA PHE A 162 5.43 -6.40 8.82
C PHE A 162 4.65 -5.15 8.41
N LEU A 163 3.50 -5.36 7.77
CA LEU A 163 2.52 -4.34 7.44
C LEU A 163 1.12 -4.85 7.81
#